data_AF-A0AB38WU59-F1
#
_entry.id   AF-A0AB38WU59-F1
#
_cell.length_a   1.000
_cell.length_b   1.000
_cell.length_c   1.000
_cell.angle_alpha   90.00
_cell.angle_beta   90.00
_cell.angle_gamma   90.00
#
_symmetry.space_group_name_H-M   'P 1'
#
loop_
_entity.id
_entity.type
_entity.pdbx_description
1 polymer ?
#
loop_
_entity_poly.entity_id
_entity_poly.type
_entity_poly.pdbx_seq_one_letter_code
_entity_poly.pdbx_strand_id
1 'polypeptide(L)'
;MVALMRLLIFGLIALTVIYLAISWYSRSARRRKMELDWEEAGRPGDRTTYIEAGMVQYERSLRKRLIWLVYIVPVTAVVVIIYLTNFM
;
A
#
# COMPACT_ATOMS: atom_id res chain seq x y z
N MET A 1 27.06 -10.10 -15.48
CA MET A 1 26.87 -9.04 -14.47
C MET A 1 25.76 -8.05 -14.85
N VAL A 2 25.74 -7.48 -16.07
CA VAL A 2 24.75 -6.46 -16.49
C VAL A 2 23.30 -6.97 -16.56
N ALA A 3 23.07 -8.22 -16.98
CA ALA A 3 21.71 -8.78 -17.10
C ALA A 3 20.98 -8.88 -15.74
N LEU A 4 21.70 -9.28 -14.69
CA LEU A 4 21.19 -9.43 -13.33
C LEU A 4 20.85 -8.06 -12.71
N MET A 5 21.70 -7.07 -12.96
CA MET A 5 21.49 -5.68 -12.53
C MET A 5 20.27 -5.05 -13.20
N ARG A 6 20.06 -5.31 -14.50
CA ARG A 6 18.87 -4.83 -15.23
C ARG A 6 17.59 -5.42 -14.65
N LEU A 7 17.58 -6.72 -14.36
CA LEU A 7 16.40 -7.42 -13.80
C LEU A 7 16.05 -6.91 -12.40
N LEU A 8 17.05 -6.67 -11.55
CA LEU A 8 16.88 -6.03 -10.24
C LEU A 8 16.25 -4.65 -10.35
N ILE A 9 16.74 -3.80 -11.27
CA ILE A 9 16.23 -2.43 -11.47
C ILE A 9 14.76 -2.47 -11.93
N PHE A 10 14.43 -3.26 -12.94
CA PHE A 10 13.04 -3.35 -13.44
C PHE A 10 12.10 -3.97 -12.40
N GLY A 11 12.55 -4.99 -11.65
CA GLY A 11 11.77 -5.59 -10.57
C GLY A 11 11.46 -4.61 -9.45
N LEU A 12 12.44 -3.81 -9.05
CA LEU A 12 12.31 -2.80 -8.00
C LEU A 12 11.37 -1.67 -8.44
N ILE A 13 11.45 -1.25 -9.70
CA ILE A 13 10.52 -0.27 -10.29
C ILE A 13 9.09 -0.84 -10.30
N ALA A 14 8.88 -2.06 -10.81
CA ALA A 14 7.56 -2.67 -10.86
C ALA A 14 6.92 -2.80 -9.46
N LEU A 15 7.70 -3.24 -8.47
CA LEU A 15 7.24 -3.33 -7.08
C LEU A 15 6.89 -1.97 -6.48
N THR A 16 7.68 -0.95 -6.78
CA THR A 16 7.40 0.43 -6.33
C THR A 16 6.08 0.94 -6.93
N VAL A 17 5.83 0.67 -8.21
CA VAL A 17 4.59 1.06 -8.89
C VAL A 17 3.39 0.33 -8.29
N ILE A 18 3.48 -0.99 -8.09
CA ILE A 18 2.40 -1.79 -7.49
C ILE A 18 2.10 -1.31 -6.06
N TYR A 19 3.14 -1.04 -5.28
CA TYR A 19 3.01 -0.48 -3.94
C TYR A 19 2.28 0.87 -3.94
N LEU A 20 2.69 1.79 -4.81
CA LEU A 20 2.05 3.10 -4.93
C LEU A 20 0.58 2.97 -5.36
N ALA A 21 0.29 2.08 -6.31
CA ALA A 21 -1.07 1.80 -6.76
C ALA A 21 -1.96 1.27 -5.62
N ILE A 22 -1.48 0.29 -4.85
CA ILE A 22 -2.22 -0.27 -3.70
C ILE A 22 -2.41 0.79 -2.61
N SER A 23 -1.36 1.57 -2.32
CA SER A 23 -1.42 2.65 -1.32
C SER A 23 -2.50 3.67 -1.68
N TRP A 24 -2.51 4.14 -2.93
CA TRP A 24 -3.53 5.07 -3.43
C TRP A 24 -4.93 4.47 -3.45
N TYR A 25 -5.10 3.26 -3.98
CA TYR A 25 -6.39 2.59 -4.04
C TYR A 25 -6.99 2.36 -2.65
N SER A 26 -6.16 1.94 -1.69
CA SER A 26 -6.61 1.71 -0.31
C SER A 26 -7.10 3.00 0.37
N ARG A 27 -6.51 4.15 0.01
CA ARG A 27 -6.87 5.46 0.60
C ARG A 27 -8.16 5.99 -0.01
N SER A 28 -8.33 5.86 -1.33
CA SER A 28 -9.54 6.30 -2.02
C SER A 28 -10.76 5.42 -1.69
N ALA A 29 -10.60 4.10 -1.71
CA ALA A 29 -11.68 3.17 -1.41
C ALA A 29 -12.18 3.30 0.04
N ARG A 30 -11.27 3.52 1.01
CA ARG A 30 -11.65 3.66 2.42
C ARG A 30 -12.40 4.95 2.70
N ARG A 31 -11.97 6.07 2.11
CA ARG A 31 -12.68 7.35 2.23
C ARG A 31 -14.11 7.22 1.70
N ARG A 32 -14.28 6.59 0.54
CA ARG A 32 -15.61 6.35 -0.04
C ARG A 32 -16.49 5.45 0.83
N LYS A 33 -15.90 4.45 1.48
CA LYS A 33 -16.61 3.58 2.41
C LYS A 33 -17.08 4.32 3.67
N MET A 34 -16.26 5.22 4.20
CA MET A 34 -16.63 6.08 5.33
C MET A 34 -17.73 7.09 4.98
N GLU A 35 -17.75 7.58 3.74
CA GLU A 35 -18.83 8.45 3.26
C GLU A 35 -20.17 7.69 3.19
N LEU A 36 -20.14 6.46 2.68
CA LEU A 36 -21.32 5.57 2.64
C LEU A 36 -21.78 5.19 4.04
N ASP A 37 -20.88 4.74 4.91
CA ASP A 37 -21.20 4.38 6.30
C ASP A 37 -21.83 5.58 7.06
N TRP A 38 -21.40 6.81 6.78
CA TRP A 38 -21.98 8.02 7.39
C TRP A 38 -23.41 8.32 6.89
N GLU A 39 -23.67 8.11 5.60
CA GLU A 39 -25.01 8.22 5.04
C GLU A 39 -25.95 7.15 5.61
N GLU A 40 -25.47 5.91 5.74
CA GLU A 40 -26.22 4.76 6.24
C GLU A 40 -26.50 4.84 7.75
N ALA A 41 -25.56 5.39 8.53
CA ALA A 41 -25.71 5.63 9.97
C ALA A 41 -26.67 6.79 10.32
N GLY A 42 -27.31 7.41 9.34
CA GLY A 42 -28.28 8.48 9.56
C GLY A 42 -27.66 9.85 9.83
N ARG A 43 -26.45 10.09 9.31
CA ARG A 43 -25.72 11.37 9.39
C ARG A 43 -25.43 11.82 10.83
N PRO A 44 -24.70 11.00 11.63
CA PRO A 44 -24.33 11.40 12.98
C PRO A 44 -23.37 12.60 12.93
N GLY A 45 -23.87 13.77 13.32
CA GLY A 45 -23.08 15.01 13.41
C GLY A 45 -22.55 15.51 12.07
N ASP A 46 -21.47 16.30 12.13
CA ASP A 46 -20.83 16.88 10.96
C ASP A 46 -20.03 15.84 10.14
N ARG A 47 -20.33 15.76 8.84
CA ARG A 47 -19.75 14.79 7.89
C ARG A 47 -18.24 14.86 7.86
N THR A 48 -17.71 16.08 7.80
CA THR A 48 -16.28 16.35 7.72
C THR A 48 -15.57 15.85 8.96
N THR A 49 -16.10 16.17 10.14
CA THR A 49 -15.53 15.74 11.42
C THR A 49 -15.52 14.20 11.58
N TYR A 50 -16.60 13.53 11.17
CA TYR A 50 -16.70 12.06 11.22
C TYR A 50 -15.69 11.37 10.30
N ILE A 51 -15.60 11.84 9.05
CA ILE A 51 -14.66 11.30 8.06
C ILE A 51 -13.22 11.58 8.48
N GLU A 52 -12.92 12.78 8.98
CA GLU A 52 -11.58 13.19 9.37
C GLU A 52 -11.08 12.42 10.59
N ALA A 53 -11.91 12.24 11.62
CA ALA A 53 -11.58 11.41 12.79
C ALA A 53 -11.33 9.94 12.40
N GLY A 54 -12.16 9.39 11.51
CA GLY A 54 -11.97 8.04 10.97
C GLY A 54 -10.69 7.92 10.13
N MET A 55 -10.40 8.91 9.30
CA MET A 55 -9.21 8.97 8.47
C MET A 55 -7.93 9.11 9.28
N VAL A 56 -7.92 9.85 10.39
CA VAL A 56 -6.73 9.98 11.27
C VAL A 56 -6.33 8.63 11.87
N GLN A 57 -7.29 7.83 12.36
CA GLN A 57 -7.01 6.46 12.81
C GLN A 57 -6.56 5.56 11.65
N TYR A 58 -7.22 5.67 10.50
CA TYR A 58 -6.88 4.88 9.33
C TYR A 58 -5.46 5.19 8.84
N GLU A 59 -5.08 6.46 8.68
CA GLU A 59 -3.74 6.89 8.28
C GLU A 59 -2.65 6.40 9.22
N ARG A 60 -2.93 6.33 10.53
CA ARG A 60 -1.98 5.78 11.50
C ARG A 60 -1.75 4.29 11.28
N SER A 61 -2.80 3.53 10.99
CA SER A 61 -2.71 2.10 10.67
C SER A 61 -2.11 1.85 9.28
N LEU A 62 -2.45 2.71 8.31
CA LEU A 62 -1.93 2.68 6.94
C LEU A 62 -0.43 2.92 6.98
N ARG A 63 0.03 3.94 7.70
CA ARG A 63 1.46 4.26 7.84
C ARG A 63 2.26 3.06 8.35
N LYS A 64 1.75 2.32 9.34
CA LYS A 64 2.41 1.08 9.82
C LYS A 64 2.45 -0.01 8.75
N ARG A 65 1.34 -0.27 8.05
CA ARG A 65 1.30 -1.24 6.92
C ARG A 65 2.21 -0.82 5.77
N LEU A 66 2.30 0.48 5.53
CA LEU A 66 3.07 1.10 4.48
C LEU A 66 4.58 0.94 4.76
N ILE A 67 5.01 1.18 6.00
CA ILE A 67 6.37 0.89 6.47
C ILE A 67 6.69 -0.60 6.31
N TRP A 68 5.78 -1.49 6.72
CA TRP A 68 5.96 -2.93 6.56
C TRP A 68 6.15 -3.34 5.10
N LEU A 69 5.40 -2.74 4.17
CA LEU A 69 5.49 -3.03 2.76
C LEU A 69 6.82 -2.54 2.17
N VAL A 70 7.28 -1.33 2.55
CA VAL A 70 8.59 -0.80 2.16
C VAL A 70 9.75 -1.72 2.59
N TYR A 71 9.63 -2.44 3.70
CA TYR A 71 10.68 -3.35 4.19
C TYR A 71 10.53 -4.79 3.69
N ILE A 72 9.32 -5.36 3.67
CA ILE A 72 9.09 -6.74 3.18
C ILE A 72 9.42 -6.83 1.71
N VAL A 73 8.85 -5.96 0.89
CA VAL A 73 8.91 -6.09 -0.57
C VAL A 73 10.34 -6.19 -1.11
N PRO A 74 11.29 -5.31 -0.73
CA PRO A 74 12.66 -5.44 -1.20
C PRO A 74 13.33 -6.73 -0.68
N VAL A 75 13.05 -7.18 0.54
CA VAL A 75 13.60 -8.43 1.09
C VAL A 75 13.08 -9.64 0.30
N THR A 76 11.76 -9.73 0.09
CA THR A 76 11.16 -10.83 -0.67
C THR A 76 11.63 -10.84 -2.12
N ALA A 77 11.78 -9.67 -2.75
CA ALA A 77 12.31 -9.56 -4.10
C ALA A 77 13.74 -10.10 -4.21
N VAL A 78 14.62 -9.75 -3.26
CA VAL A 78 15.99 -10.27 -3.21
C VAL A 78 15.99 -11.80 -3.05
N VAL A 79 15.16 -12.35 -2.17
CA VAL A 79 15.04 -13.80 -1.96
C VAL A 79 14.58 -14.52 -3.24
N VAL A 80 13.54 -13.99 -3.90
CA VAL A 80 13.01 -14.57 -5.14
C VAL A 80 14.05 -14.55 -6.27
N ILE A 81 14.80 -13.44 -6.41
CA ILE A 81 15.85 -13.34 -7.42
C ILE A 81 16.95 -14.37 -7.15
N ILE A 82 17.41 -14.48 -5.90
CA ILE A 82 18.44 -15.47 -5.53
C ILE A 82 17.96 -16.89 -5.89
N TYR A 83 16.72 -17.23 -5.57
CA TYR A 83 16.13 -18.53 -5.89
C TYR A 83 16.09 -18.79 -7.39
N LEU A 84 15.53 -17.86 -8.17
CA LEU A 84 15.40 -18.00 -9.63
C LEU A 84 16.75 -18.04 -10.36
N THR A 85 17.80 -17.42 -9.81
CA THR A 85 19.12 -17.40 -10.47
C THR A 85 20.01 -18.57 -10.08
N ASN A 86 19.79 -19.21 -8.92
CA ASN A 86 20.62 -20.31 -8.43
C ASN A 86 20.00 -21.70 -8.60
N PHE A 87 18.67 -21.81 -8.58
CA PHE A 87 17.97 -23.10 -8.54
C PHE A 87 17.08 -23.34 -9.77
N MET A 88 17.09 -22.44 -10.76
CA MET A 88 16.35 -22.53 -12.02
C MET A 88 17.31 -22.52 -13.20
#